data_AF-L2GWV3-F1
#
_entry.id   AF-L2GWV3-F1
#
_cell.length_a   1.000
_cell.length_b   1.000
_cell.length_c   1.000
_cell.angle_alpha   90.00
_cell.angle_beta   90.00
_cell.angle_gamma   90.00
#
_symmetry.space_group_name_H-M   'P 1'
#
loop_
_entity.id
_entity.type
_entity.pdbx_description
1 polymer ?
#
loop_
_entity_poly.entity_id
_entity_poly.type
_entity_poly.pdbx_seq_one_letter_code
_entity_poly.pdbx_strand_id
1 'polypeptide(L)'
;MENKLIEVLFHENSGLKIYHQQKLANTLGMHELFVRLSERNLEDVADEILTSEEIKKEKLINSLVTIVGIMPWNVLLFARLIKLIKIDGEIVKMLGQELEKQICESVEQKKIVAYLSFLRLLYVLEYLNVFESNITTAIDLVNESVRSIIFDCKGIDRNKLLVKKEDESIEMGVQIKVDSLFIAEVGKYIETFAQTAKKVGMIDNDSIGDVFMARYLVESINFDKHECCMQINCYFDENNYHELIIGILSAREATPDNSIFFRFVLVSLGKHRGFLSVFYKFLLSINKNKFLYSVLALIYETYYAVPPKNQSYTSYHYQPQLNEAEIDTFKSFIDESLAIEMIKYSNLQFLRNFLPENCFHLMPEEKNFENIRLKRMADDDDMESVKKMSKNDFFEQFCKISYPSVSHFLIYLETFAIYFNLSQEEQRAFLNIFYQINENKFSYLEHIGKKLLLFKVIDQSVADEYPKIFH
;
A
#
# COMPACT_ATOMS: atom_id res chain seq x y z
N MET A 1 -32.73 -3.11 1.27
CA MET A 1 -33.44 -1.83 1.07
C MET A 1 -33.71 -1.29 2.46
N GLU A 2 -33.11 -0.23 2.98
CA GLU A 2 -32.26 0.84 2.47
C GLU A 2 -31.32 1.19 3.63
N ASN A 3 -30.02 1.20 3.36
CA ASN A 3 -29.02 1.85 4.21
C ASN A 3 -28.19 2.66 3.22
N LYS A 4 -28.52 3.94 3.12
CA LYS A 4 -27.79 4.89 2.32
C LYS A 4 -28.01 6.27 2.90
N LEU A 5 -26.87 6.97 3.05
CA LEU A 5 -26.71 8.41 3.03
C LEU A 5 -27.22 9.11 4.29
N ILE A 6 -26.46 9.92 5.04
CA ILE A 6 -25.43 10.96 4.77
C ILE A 6 -25.75 11.97 5.91
N GLU A 7 -24.86 12.70 6.58
CA GLU A 7 -23.43 12.95 6.50
C GLU A 7 -23.17 14.12 7.47
N VAL A 8 -21.89 14.32 7.79
CA VAL A 8 -21.25 15.58 8.18
C VAL A 8 -21.67 16.24 9.50
N LEU A 9 -20.71 16.26 10.42
CA LEU A 9 -20.17 17.36 11.25
C LEU A 9 -19.52 16.61 12.43
N PHE A 10 -18.20 16.51 12.56
CA PHE A 10 -17.31 17.60 12.97
C PHE A 10 -15.86 17.29 12.57
N HIS A 11 -15.21 18.33 12.05
CA HIS A 11 -13.77 18.44 11.88
C HIS A 11 -13.11 18.98 13.17
N GLU A 12 -11.82 18.66 13.30
CA GLU A 12 -10.77 19.31 14.10
C GLU A 12 -10.47 18.84 15.54
N ASN A 13 -9.19 18.47 15.70
CA ASN A 13 -8.39 18.49 16.92
C ASN A 13 -8.85 17.63 18.10
N SER A 14 -8.49 16.34 18.05
CA SER A 14 -7.80 15.67 19.16
C SER A 14 -7.47 14.24 18.75
N GLY A 15 -6.24 13.83 18.99
CA GLY A 15 -5.90 12.40 18.99
C GLY A 15 -6.80 11.64 19.96
N LEU A 16 -7.03 10.37 19.63
CA LEU A 16 -7.57 9.36 20.53
C LEU A 16 -8.90 9.72 21.20
N LYS A 17 -10.04 9.40 20.56
CA LYS A 17 -11.29 9.28 21.31
C LYS A 17 -12.18 8.11 20.87
N ILE A 18 -12.27 7.18 21.83
CA ILE A 18 -13.44 6.40 22.27
C ILE A 18 -13.60 5.00 21.66
N TYR A 19 -12.95 4.02 22.32
CA TYR A 19 -13.55 2.72 22.60
C TYR A 19 -13.70 2.59 24.12
N HIS A 20 -14.91 2.79 24.63
CA HIS A 20 -15.26 2.55 26.03
C HIS A 20 -16.46 1.61 26.08
N GLN A 21 -16.32 0.49 26.79
CA GLN A 21 -17.20 0.15 27.92
C GLN A 21 -16.57 -0.99 28.77
N GLN A 22 -15.77 -0.56 29.74
CA GLN A 22 -15.58 -0.97 31.15
C GLN A 22 -15.84 -2.40 31.69
N LYS A 23 -16.09 -3.42 30.87
CA LYS A 23 -16.03 -4.84 31.32
C LYS A 23 -15.14 -5.74 30.46
N LEU A 24 -14.66 -5.21 29.34
CA LEU A 24 -13.64 -5.76 28.44
C LEU A 24 -12.24 -5.13 28.63
N ALA A 25 -12.13 -4.16 29.56
CA ALA A 25 -10.96 -3.29 29.74
C ALA A 25 -9.67 -4.05 30.09
N ASN A 26 -9.77 -5.17 30.79
CA ASN A 26 -8.57 -5.88 31.25
C ASN A 26 -7.87 -6.62 30.11
N THR A 27 -8.59 -7.22 29.16
CA THR A 27 -7.99 -7.98 28.05
C THR A 27 -7.55 -7.07 26.91
N LEU A 28 -8.29 -5.98 26.62
CA LEU A 28 -7.90 -5.02 25.58
C LEU A 28 -6.64 -4.21 25.94
N GLY A 29 -6.44 -3.86 27.21
CA GLY A 29 -5.26 -3.07 27.63
C GLY A 29 -3.92 -3.71 27.27
N MET A 30 -3.78 -5.03 27.47
CA MET A 30 -2.51 -5.73 27.17
C MET A 30 -2.22 -5.85 25.68
N HIS A 31 -3.25 -6.14 24.87
CA HIS A 31 -3.08 -6.22 23.41
C HIS A 31 -2.75 -4.84 22.84
N GLU A 32 -3.40 -3.78 23.31
CA GLU A 32 -3.12 -2.40 22.90
C GLU A 32 -1.68 -1.98 23.27
N LEU A 33 -1.23 -2.36 24.47
CA LEU A 33 0.12 -2.13 24.96
C LEU A 33 1.17 -2.84 24.09
N PHE A 34 0.90 -4.08 23.62
CA PHE A 34 1.80 -4.78 22.69
C PHE A 34 1.75 -4.25 21.26
N VAL A 35 0.59 -3.82 20.76
CA VAL A 35 0.46 -3.21 19.42
C VAL A 35 1.25 -1.90 19.34
N ARG A 36 1.28 -1.13 20.44
CA ARG A 36 2.02 0.13 20.57
C ARG A 36 3.46 -0.04 21.04
N LEU A 37 3.94 -1.27 21.18
CA LEU A 37 5.30 -1.53 21.60
C LEU A 37 6.28 -1.00 20.56
N SER A 38 7.30 -0.29 21.03
CA SER A 38 8.37 0.28 20.24
C SER A 38 9.65 0.30 21.06
N GLU A 39 10.79 0.50 20.41
CA GLU A 39 12.08 0.64 21.13
C GLU A 39 12.06 1.79 22.16
N ARG A 40 11.25 2.83 21.96
CA ARG A 40 11.24 4.02 22.82
C ARG A 40 10.49 3.85 24.13
N ASN A 41 9.52 2.95 24.18
CA ASN A 41 8.67 2.71 25.35
C ASN A 41 8.84 1.29 25.90
N LEU A 42 9.85 0.55 25.43
CA LEU A 42 10.06 -0.84 25.81
C LEU A 42 10.33 -1.01 27.31
N GLU A 43 11.16 -0.14 27.90
CA GLU A 43 11.48 -0.15 29.34
C GLU A 43 10.26 0.27 30.18
N ASP A 44 9.57 1.35 29.80
CA ASP A 44 8.36 1.81 30.47
C ASP A 44 7.28 0.71 30.52
N VAL A 45 7.10 0.01 29.40
CA VAL A 45 6.16 -1.11 29.29
C VAL A 45 6.60 -2.29 30.16
N ALA A 46 7.90 -2.60 30.20
CA ALA A 46 8.43 -3.66 31.07
C ALA A 46 8.19 -3.32 32.55
N ASP A 47 8.42 -2.07 32.95
CA ASP A 47 8.18 -1.59 34.31
C ASP A 47 6.69 -1.62 34.68
N GLU A 48 5.79 -1.23 33.77
CA GLU A 48 4.34 -1.33 33.95
C GLU A 48 3.91 -2.79 34.20
N ILE A 49 4.47 -3.73 33.42
CA ILE A 49 4.21 -5.16 33.59
C ILE A 49 4.71 -5.68 34.94
N LEU A 50 5.92 -5.28 35.35
CA LEU A 50 6.55 -5.75 36.59
C LEU A 50 5.91 -5.18 37.85
N THR A 51 5.36 -3.97 37.79
CA THR A 51 4.82 -3.26 38.96
C THR A 51 3.32 -3.42 39.14
N SER A 52 2.60 -3.88 38.11
CA SER A 52 1.14 -4.03 38.17
C SER A 52 0.71 -5.32 38.89
N GLU A 53 0.11 -5.17 40.07
CA GLU A 53 -0.54 -6.28 40.78
C GLU A 53 -1.75 -6.87 40.02
N GLU A 54 -2.30 -6.12 39.05
CA GLU A 54 -3.45 -6.54 38.23
C GLU A 54 -3.05 -7.44 37.04
N ILE A 55 -1.79 -7.39 36.61
CA ILE A 55 -1.27 -8.18 35.49
C ILE A 55 -0.81 -9.55 36.00
N LYS A 56 -1.71 -10.53 35.91
CA LYS A 56 -1.34 -11.94 36.13
C LYS A 56 -0.37 -12.41 35.04
N LYS A 57 0.72 -13.09 35.44
CA LYS A 57 1.70 -13.72 34.53
C LYS A 57 1.05 -14.51 33.38
N GLU A 58 0.00 -15.28 33.67
CA GLU A 58 -0.74 -16.07 32.67
C GLU A 58 -1.39 -15.21 31.58
N LYS A 59 -2.02 -14.10 31.99
CA LYS A 59 -2.68 -13.19 31.06
C LYS A 59 -1.68 -12.44 30.19
N LEU A 60 -0.52 -12.09 30.75
CA LEU A 60 0.60 -11.51 30.01
C LEU A 60 1.05 -12.47 28.90
N ILE A 61 1.38 -13.72 29.26
CA ILE A 61 1.85 -14.74 28.31
C ILE A 61 0.80 -15.02 27.24
N ASN A 62 -0.48 -15.23 27.62
CA ASN A 62 -1.54 -15.50 26.65
C ASN A 62 -1.72 -14.35 25.65
N SER A 63 -1.69 -13.09 26.14
CA SER A 63 -1.84 -11.92 25.26
C SER A 63 -0.63 -11.75 24.33
N LEU A 64 0.58 -12.01 24.85
CA LEU A 64 1.83 -11.92 24.10
C LEU A 64 1.86 -12.95 22.97
N VAL A 65 1.58 -14.22 23.28
CA VAL A 65 1.54 -15.29 22.27
C VAL A 65 0.44 -15.01 21.25
N THR A 66 -0.74 -14.56 21.68
CA THR A 66 -1.82 -14.18 20.75
C THR A 66 -1.36 -13.10 19.76
N ILE A 67 -0.72 -12.03 20.25
CA ILE A 67 -0.24 -10.94 19.40
C ILE A 67 0.90 -11.37 18.48
N VAL A 68 1.79 -12.27 18.90
CA VAL A 68 2.87 -12.79 18.03
C VAL A 68 2.31 -13.46 16.78
N GLY A 69 1.21 -14.21 16.92
CA GLY A 69 0.53 -14.82 15.78
C GLY A 69 -0.04 -13.82 14.78
N ILE A 70 -0.32 -12.59 15.23
CA ILE A 70 -0.93 -11.49 14.45
C ILE A 70 0.13 -10.53 13.89
N MET A 71 1.20 -10.25 14.65
CA MET A 71 2.20 -9.22 14.36
C MET A 71 3.63 -9.79 14.36
N PRO A 72 3.97 -10.72 13.46
CA PRO A 72 5.27 -11.38 13.45
C PRO A 72 6.46 -10.44 13.19
N TRP A 73 6.22 -9.28 12.58
CA TRP A 73 7.27 -8.27 12.40
C TRP A 73 7.75 -7.67 13.75
N ASN A 74 6.95 -7.71 14.82
CA ASN A 74 7.36 -7.21 16.14
C ASN A 74 8.04 -8.27 17.02
N VAL A 75 8.38 -9.45 16.46
CA VAL A 75 8.96 -10.58 17.20
C VAL A 75 10.19 -10.21 18.03
N LEU A 76 11.03 -9.31 17.54
CA LEU A 76 12.23 -8.87 18.25
C LEU A 76 11.89 -8.00 19.47
N LEU A 77 10.93 -7.08 19.32
CA LEU A 77 10.45 -6.24 20.42
C LEU A 77 9.83 -7.11 21.51
N PHE A 78 9.03 -8.10 21.13
CA PHE A 78 8.46 -9.07 22.07
C PHE A 78 9.54 -9.85 22.80
N ALA A 79 10.55 -10.35 22.08
CA ALA A 79 11.63 -11.10 22.69
C ALA A 79 12.49 -10.25 23.65
N ARG A 80 12.74 -8.99 23.31
CA ARG A 80 13.43 -8.04 24.21
C ARG A 80 12.59 -7.71 25.44
N LEU A 81 11.29 -7.51 25.27
CA LEU A 81 10.37 -7.27 26.39
C LEU A 81 10.40 -8.46 27.36
N ILE A 82 10.30 -9.67 26.84
CA ILE A 82 10.38 -10.92 27.61
C ILE A 82 11.72 -10.99 28.38
N LYS A 83 12.84 -10.58 27.76
CA LYS A 83 14.13 -10.51 28.44
C LYS A 83 14.16 -9.48 29.58
N LEU A 84 13.55 -8.31 29.40
CA LEU A 84 13.53 -7.23 30.40
C LEU A 84 12.70 -7.57 31.64
N ILE A 85 11.60 -8.32 31.49
CA ILE A 85 10.74 -8.72 32.61
C ILE A 85 11.37 -9.79 33.53
N LYS A 86 12.69 -10.04 33.43
CA LYS A 86 13.49 -10.95 34.27
C LYS A 86 12.82 -12.31 34.49
N ILE A 87 12.95 -13.15 33.48
CA ILE A 87 12.23 -14.42 33.39
C ILE A 87 12.73 -15.41 34.45
N ASP A 88 11.80 -15.89 35.27
CA ASP A 88 12.01 -17.05 36.12
C ASP A 88 11.59 -18.34 35.40
N GLY A 89 11.96 -19.51 35.94
CA GLY A 89 11.64 -20.79 35.31
C GLY A 89 10.13 -21.06 35.17
N GLU A 90 9.29 -20.39 35.96
CA GLU A 90 7.84 -20.49 35.87
C GLU A 90 7.32 -19.78 34.60
N ILE A 91 7.78 -18.56 34.34
CA ILE A 91 7.39 -17.78 33.15
C ILE A 91 7.86 -18.49 31.86
N VAL A 92 9.09 -19.03 31.83
CA VAL A 92 9.59 -19.82 30.69
C VAL A 92 8.66 -21.01 30.42
N LYS A 93 8.31 -21.76 31.46
CA LYS A 93 7.45 -22.94 31.34
C LYS A 93 6.04 -22.59 30.85
N MET A 94 5.45 -21.51 31.36
CA MET A 94 4.15 -21.03 30.93
C MET A 94 4.16 -20.56 29.46
N LEU A 95 5.20 -19.83 29.06
CA LEU A 95 5.41 -19.40 27.68
C LEU A 95 5.53 -20.61 26.75
N GLY A 96 6.32 -21.62 27.15
CA GLY A 96 6.47 -22.86 26.40
C GLY A 96 5.14 -23.60 26.21
N GLN A 97 4.35 -23.75 27.28
CA GLN A 97 3.04 -24.41 27.24
C GLN A 97 2.05 -23.70 26.32
N GLU A 98 1.94 -22.37 26.40
CA GLU A 98 1.02 -21.63 25.55
C GLU A 98 1.50 -21.59 24.09
N LEU A 99 2.81 -21.49 23.83
CA LEU A 99 3.35 -21.60 22.47
C LEU A 99 3.10 -22.97 21.85
N GLU A 100 3.34 -24.06 22.59
CA GLU A 100 3.07 -25.41 22.12
C GLU A 100 1.60 -25.58 21.73
N LYS A 101 0.69 -25.11 22.59
CA LYS A 101 -0.75 -25.11 22.33
C LYS A 101 -1.12 -24.31 21.08
N GLN A 102 -0.66 -23.07 20.96
CA GLN A 102 -1.00 -22.19 19.82
C GLN A 102 -0.39 -22.68 18.49
N ILE A 103 0.78 -23.33 18.54
CA ILE A 103 1.37 -24.02 17.39
C ILE A 103 0.48 -25.19 16.96
N CYS A 104 0.07 -26.05 17.90
CA CYS A 104 -0.80 -27.19 17.59
C CYS A 104 -2.15 -26.74 17.03
N GLU A 105 -2.78 -25.73 17.63
CA GLU A 105 -4.02 -25.14 17.13
C GLU A 105 -3.85 -24.55 15.71
N SER A 106 -2.69 -23.96 15.42
CA SER A 106 -2.38 -23.43 14.08
C SER A 106 -2.22 -24.53 13.03
N VAL A 107 -1.65 -25.68 13.41
CA VAL A 107 -1.56 -26.88 12.55
C VAL A 107 -2.97 -27.41 12.26
N GLU A 108 -3.78 -27.64 13.31
CA GLU A 108 -5.14 -28.16 13.18
C GLU A 108 -6.05 -27.26 12.32
N GLN A 109 -5.93 -25.94 12.49
CA GLN A 109 -6.73 -24.95 11.77
C GLN A 109 -6.09 -24.52 10.44
N LYS A 110 -4.96 -25.13 10.06
CA LYS A 110 -4.20 -24.79 8.84
C LYS A 110 -3.79 -23.32 8.73
N LYS A 111 -3.49 -22.68 9.86
CA LYS A 111 -3.02 -21.29 9.94
C LYS A 111 -1.52 -21.21 9.72
N ILE A 112 -1.10 -21.34 8.45
CA ILE A 112 0.31 -21.38 8.03
C ILE A 112 1.10 -20.17 8.54
N VAL A 113 0.58 -18.94 8.40
CA VAL A 113 1.34 -17.75 8.81
C VAL A 113 1.55 -17.70 10.31
N ALA A 114 0.52 -17.94 11.12
CA ALA A 114 0.64 -17.99 12.58
C ALA A 114 1.66 -19.06 13.02
N TYR A 115 1.63 -20.23 12.40
CA TYR A 115 2.62 -21.29 12.61
C TYR A 115 4.05 -20.79 12.36
N LEU A 116 4.30 -20.14 11.21
CA LEU A 116 5.62 -19.57 10.89
C LEU A 116 6.03 -18.46 11.87
N SER A 117 5.08 -17.62 12.30
CA SER A 117 5.29 -16.57 13.30
C SER A 117 5.78 -17.15 14.64
N PHE A 118 5.17 -18.23 15.10
CA PHE A 118 5.57 -18.89 16.35
C PHE A 118 6.93 -19.55 16.25
N LEU A 119 7.23 -20.26 15.15
CA LEU A 119 8.57 -20.82 14.95
C LEU A 119 9.65 -19.73 14.93
N ARG A 120 9.34 -18.59 14.31
CA ARG A 120 10.23 -17.44 14.28
C ARG A 120 10.43 -16.82 15.65
N LEU A 121 9.38 -16.69 16.47
CA LEU A 121 9.53 -16.25 17.85
C LEU A 121 10.44 -17.18 18.64
N LEU A 122 10.22 -18.49 18.54
CA LEU A 122 11.07 -19.47 19.23
C LEU A 122 12.54 -19.35 18.81
N TYR A 123 12.80 -19.21 17.52
CA TYR A 123 14.15 -18.96 17.00
C TYR A 123 14.76 -17.68 17.58
N VAL A 124 14.02 -16.57 17.60
CA VAL A 124 14.52 -15.27 18.12
C VAL A 124 14.77 -15.34 19.63
N LEU A 125 13.92 -16.03 20.39
CA LEU A 125 14.08 -16.20 21.84
C LEU A 125 15.31 -17.05 22.17
N GLU A 126 15.51 -18.18 21.47
CA GLU A 126 16.74 -18.98 21.59
C GLU A 126 17.96 -18.15 21.20
N TYR A 127 17.88 -17.43 20.08
CA TYR A 127 18.96 -16.58 19.58
C TYR A 127 19.39 -15.49 20.58
N LEU A 128 18.43 -14.87 21.28
CA LEU A 128 18.67 -13.83 22.29
C LEU A 128 19.09 -14.36 23.67
N ASN A 129 19.30 -15.68 23.77
CA ASN A 129 19.58 -16.42 24.99
C ASN A 129 18.49 -16.21 26.06
N VAL A 130 17.24 -16.12 25.64
CA VAL A 130 16.09 -15.99 26.55
C VAL A 130 15.77 -17.33 27.21
N PHE A 131 15.92 -18.42 26.45
CA PHE A 131 15.89 -19.80 26.93
C PHE A 131 16.66 -20.71 25.97
N GLU A 132 16.95 -21.92 26.40
CA GLU A 132 17.40 -23.02 25.53
C GLU A 132 16.21 -23.87 25.09
N SER A 133 16.21 -24.29 23.83
CA SER A 133 15.20 -25.21 23.30
C SER A 133 15.80 -26.12 22.22
N ASN A 134 15.08 -27.16 21.83
CA ASN A 134 15.43 -28.02 20.70
C ASN A 134 14.83 -27.51 19.37
N ILE A 135 14.47 -26.22 19.28
CA ILE A 135 13.74 -25.67 18.14
C ILE A 135 14.54 -25.75 16.85
N THR A 136 15.87 -25.58 16.90
CA THR A 136 16.72 -25.75 15.71
C THR A 136 16.56 -27.15 15.12
N THR A 137 16.53 -28.18 15.97
CA THR A 137 16.27 -29.57 15.58
C THR A 137 14.84 -29.79 15.07
N ALA A 138 13.84 -29.11 15.65
CA ALA A 138 12.45 -29.19 15.19
C ALA A 138 12.25 -28.48 13.83
N ILE A 139 12.97 -27.38 13.59
CA ILE A 139 12.97 -26.65 12.31
C ILE A 139 13.81 -27.39 11.26
N ASP A 140 14.86 -28.12 11.65
CA ASP A 140 15.66 -28.97 10.76
C ASP A 140 14.83 -30.08 10.09
N LEU A 141 13.71 -30.48 10.70
CA LEU A 141 12.76 -31.43 10.12
C LEU A 141 11.87 -30.80 9.03
N VAL A 142 11.92 -29.48 8.87
CA VAL A 142 11.14 -28.74 7.88
C VAL A 142 11.99 -28.45 6.64
N ASN A 143 11.36 -28.41 5.46
CA ASN A 143 12.02 -28.13 4.17
C ASN A 143 12.83 -26.82 4.21
N GLU A 144 13.99 -26.80 3.53
CA GLU A 144 14.91 -25.66 3.40
C GLU A 144 14.22 -24.33 3.03
N SER A 145 13.23 -24.37 2.15
CA SER A 145 12.43 -23.20 1.78
C SER A 145 11.73 -22.58 2.99
N VAL A 146 11.19 -23.40 3.90
CA VAL A 146 10.55 -22.92 5.13
C VAL A 146 11.57 -22.35 6.11
N ARG A 147 12.72 -23.01 6.22
CA ARG A 147 13.83 -22.55 7.07
C ARG A 147 14.29 -21.16 6.68
N SER A 148 14.39 -20.88 5.38
CA SER A 148 14.79 -19.56 4.88
C SER A 148 13.86 -18.43 5.36
N ILE A 149 12.54 -18.66 5.40
CA ILE A 149 11.58 -17.67 5.90
C ILE A 149 11.78 -17.34 7.40
N ILE A 150 12.27 -18.32 8.17
CA ILE A 150 12.48 -18.18 9.61
C ILE A 150 13.86 -17.57 9.92
N PHE A 151 14.91 -18.02 9.22
CA PHE A 151 16.30 -17.71 9.56
C PHE A 151 16.92 -16.60 8.72
N ASP A 152 16.55 -16.46 7.44
CA ASP A 152 17.10 -15.44 6.53
C ASP A 152 16.31 -14.14 6.69
N CYS A 153 16.69 -13.37 7.71
CA CYS A 153 16.07 -12.10 8.09
C CYS A 153 17.13 -11.09 8.51
N LYS A 154 17.55 -10.21 7.59
CA LYS A 154 18.51 -9.13 7.84
C LYS A 154 18.06 -8.21 8.99
N GLY A 155 16.75 -7.99 9.13
CA GLY A 155 16.18 -7.22 10.24
C GLY A 155 16.48 -7.81 11.63
N ILE A 156 16.53 -9.14 11.73
CA ILE A 156 16.92 -9.85 12.96
C ILE A 156 18.45 -9.86 13.10
N ASP A 157 19.17 -10.12 12.00
CA ASP A 157 20.63 -10.21 11.96
C ASP A 157 21.38 -8.96 12.45
N ARG A 158 20.83 -7.76 12.25
CA ARG A 158 21.46 -6.54 12.80
C ARG A 158 21.51 -6.50 14.32
N ASN A 159 20.47 -6.98 14.96
CA ASN A 159 20.32 -6.90 16.40
C ASN A 159 21.13 -8.00 17.12
N LYS A 160 21.64 -8.98 16.35
CA LYS A 160 22.63 -9.97 16.78
C LYS A 160 23.91 -9.35 17.33
N LEU A 161 24.30 -8.18 16.83
CA LEU A 161 25.53 -7.50 17.23
C LEU A 161 25.42 -6.75 18.58
N LEU A 162 24.21 -6.63 19.14
CA LEU A 162 23.96 -5.85 20.36
C LEU A 162 23.78 -6.71 21.61
N VAL A 163 23.72 -8.04 21.47
CA VAL A 163 23.37 -8.95 22.57
C VAL A 163 24.63 -9.68 23.00
N LYS A 164 25.20 -9.26 24.13
CA LYS A 164 26.21 -10.06 24.82
C LYS A 164 25.54 -11.35 25.31
N LYS A 165 26.18 -12.49 25.05
CA LYS A 165 25.86 -13.73 25.77
C LYS A 165 26.16 -13.48 27.24
N GLU A 166 25.12 -13.41 28.06
CA GLU A 166 25.25 -13.56 29.50
C GLU A 166 24.83 -15.00 29.84
N ASP A 167 25.60 -15.59 30.75
CA ASP A 167 25.58 -17.01 31.08
C ASP A 167 24.48 -17.29 32.11
N GLU A 168 23.34 -17.80 31.64
CA GLU A 168 22.41 -18.74 32.31
C GLU A 168 21.09 -18.76 31.50
N SER A 169 20.90 -19.79 30.68
CA SER A 169 19.68 -20.07 29.92
C SER A 169 18.85 -21.13 30.65
N ILE A 170 17.53 -21.00 30.62
CA ILE A 170 16.59 -21.98 31.19
C ILE A 170 16.07 -22.85 30.06
N GLU A 171 15.97 -24.17 30.25
CA GLU A 171 15.38 -25.06 29.24
C GLU A 171 13.85 -24.87 29.18
N MET A 172 13.31 -24.59 27.99
CA MET A 172 11.88 -24.34 27.82
C MET A 172 11.05 -25.61 27.60
N GLY A 173 11.65 -26.69 27.10
CA GLY A 173 11.01 -28.01 27.00
C GLY A 173 9.80 -28.11 26.05
N VAL A 174 9.73 -27.28 25.00
CA VAL A 174 8.60 -27.28 24.04
C VAL A 174 8.64 -28.50 23.11
N GLN A 175 7.49 -29.16 22.93
CA GLN A 175 7.35 -30.33 22.05
C GLN A 175 6.42 -30.02 20.88
N ILE A 176 7.00 -29.71 19.72
CA ILE A 176 6.22 -29.42 18.51
C ILE A 176 5.91 -30.73 17.78
N LYS A 177 4.62 -31.06 17.68
CA LYS A 177 4.11 -32.15 16.83
C LYS A 177 3.47 -31.56 15.59
N VAL A 178 3.97 -31.92 14.42
CA VAL A 178 3.41 -31.48 13.14
C VAL A 178 3.17 -32.68 12.26
N ASP A 179 1.98 -32.77 11.66
CA ASP A 179 1.70 -33.80 10.67
C ASP A 179 2.40 -33.48 9.34
N SER A 180 2.76 -34.53 8.59
CA SER A 180 3.52 -34.38 7.35
C SER A 180 2.72 -33.73 6.22
N LEU A 181 1.38 -33.77 6.26
CA LEU A 181 0.52 -33.15 5.25
C LEU A 181 0.54 -31.62 5.39
N PHE A 182 0.44 -31.12 6.62
CA PHE A 182 0.54 -29.70 6.91
C PHE A 182 1.90 -29.13 6.53
N ILE A 183 3.01 -29.85 6.82
CA ILE A 183 4.35 -29.43 6.37
C ILE A 183 4.43 -29.32 4.84
N ALA A 184 3.81 -30.24 4.09
CA ALA A 184 3.75 -30.15 2.63
C ALA A 184 2.92 -28.94 2.15
N GLU A 185 1.82 -28.62 2.83
CA GLU A 185 1.02 -27.41 2.56
C GLU A 185 1.81 -26.12 2.82
N VAL A 186 2.56 -26.07 3.93
CA VAL A 186 3.47 -24.95 4.24
C VAL A 186 4.53 -24.79 3.15
N GLY A 187 5.16 -25.89 2.72
CA GLY A 187 6.14 -25.88 1.63
C GLY A 187 5.58 -25.28 0.34
N LYS A 188 4.40 -25.76 -0.10
CA LYS A 188 3.73 -25.26 -1.31
C LYS A 188 3.35 -23.77 -1.20
N TYR A 189 2.91 -23.34 -0.02
CA TYR A 189 2.59 -21.94 0.25
C TYR A 189 3.84 -21.05 0.06
N ILE A 190 4.97 -21.47 0.63
CA ILE A 190 6.23 -20.71 0.55
C ILE A 190 6.81 -20.72 -0.86
N GLU A 191 6.73 -21.84 -1.59
CA GLU A 191 7.14 -21.91 -3.00
C GLU A 191 6.35 -20.93 -3.86
N THR A 192 5.03 -20.88 -3.68
CA THR A 192 4.15 -19.94 -4.39
C THR A 192 4.50 -18.49 -4.05
N PHE A 193 4.76 -18.21 -2.77
CA PHE A 193 5.23 -16.91 -2.31
C PHE A 193 6.57 -16.53 -2.96
N ALA A 194 7.57 -17.41 -2.92
CA ALA A 194 8.91 -17.18 -3.47
C ALA A 194 8.87 -16.93 -4.98
N GLN A 195 8.06 -17.68 -5.72
CA GLN A 195 7.84 -17.44 -7.15
C GLN A 195 7.25 -16.05 -7.42
N THR A 196 6.30 -15.62 -6.58
CA THR A 196 5.71 -14.28 -6.67
C THR A 196 6.76 -13.20 -6.39
N ALA A 197 7.58 -13.38 -5.35
CA ALA A 197 8.66 -12.45 -5.00
C ALA A 197 9.70 -12.33 -6.12
N LYS A 198 10.13 -13.46 -6.70
CA LYS A 198 11.04 -13.48 -7.86
C LYS A 198 10.46 -12.74 -9.06
N LYS A 199 9.16 -12.93 -9.35
CA LYS A 199 8.47 -12.25 -10.46
C LYS A 199 8.52 -10.72 -10.32
N VAL A 200 8.49 -10.20 -9.10
CA VAL A 200 8.49 -8.74 -8.85
C VAL A 200 9.88 -8.14 -8.65
N GLY A 201 10.94 -8.95 -8.63
CA GLY A 201 12.33 -8.46 -8.62
C GLY A 201 13.22 -8.99 -7.50
N MET A 202 12.80 -10.00 -6.73
CA MET A 202 13.68 -10.65 -5.75
C MET A 202 14.80 -11.42 -6.45
N ILE A 203 16.05 -11.22 -6.00
CA ILE A 203 17.24 -11.94 -6.44
C ILE A 203 17.78 -12.85 -5.33
N ASP A 204 18.69 -13.77 -5.65
CA ASP A 204 19.10 -14.84 -4.72
C ASP A 204 19.85 -14.36 -3.45
N ASN A 205 20.33 -13.10 -3.41
CA ASN A 205 20.98 -12.50 -2.23
C ASN A 205 20.02 -11.68 -1.34
N ASP A 206 18.74 -11.60 -1.72
CA ASP A 206 17.72 -10.88 -0.97
C ASP A 206 17.20 -11.75 0.18
N SER A 207 16.87 -11.11 1.30
CA SER A 207 16.37 -11.81 2.48
C SER A 207 14.90 -12.20 2.29
N ILE A 208 14.65 -13.47 1.99
CA ILE A 208 13.30 -13.95 1.69
C ILE A 208 12.37 -13.83 2.90
N GLY A 209 12.91 -13.97 4.12
CA GLY A 209 12.16 -13.80 5.36
C GLY A 209 11.76 -12.35 5.62
N ASP A 210 12.57 -11.35 5.23
CA ASP A 210 12.17 -9.94 5.31
C ASP A 210 11.10 -9.58 4.26
N VAL A 211 11.22 -10.12 3.04
CA VAL A 211 10.19 -9.96 2.00
C VAL A 211 8.86 -10.56 2.47
N PHE A 212 8.89 -11.71 3.14
CA PHE A 212 7.71 -12.36 3.69
C PHE A 212 7.05 -11.51 4.79
N MET A 213 7.84 -10.94 5.70
CA MET A 213 7.32 -10.02 6.73
C MET A 213 6.68 -8.79 6.12
N ALA A 214 7.34 -8.16 5.15
CA ALA A 214 6.82 -6.98 4.47
C ALA A 214 5.47 -7.26 3.80
N ARG A 215 5.39 -8.37 3.04
CA ARG A 215 4.15 -8.80 2.39
C ARG A 215 3.04 -9.02 3.41
N TYR A 216 3.31 -9.80 4.45
CA TYR A 216 2.29 -10.14 5.44
C TYR A 216 1.81 -8.91 6.22
N LEU A 217 2.70 -7.99 6.57
CA LEU A 217 2.36 -6.74 7.26
C LEU A 217 1.36 -5.92 6.44
N VAL A 218 1.65 -5.68 5.15
CA VAL A 218 0.76 -4.86 4.33
C VAL A 218 -0.54 -5.55 3.95
N GLU A 219 -0.55 -6.89 3.86
CA GLU A 219 -1.79 -7.66 3.68
C GLU A 219 -2.67 -7.61 4.94
N SER A 220 -2.05 -7.63 6.13
CA SER A 220 -2.75 -7.66 7.43
C SER A 220 -3.32 -6.29 7.83
N ILE A 221 -2.66 -5.20 7.43
CA ILE A 221 -3.06 -3.81 7.74
C ILE A 221 -3.45 -3.07 6.45
N ASN A 222 -4.25 -3.70 5.59
CA ASN A 222 -4.62 -3.16 4.28
C ASN A 222 -5.74 -2.10 4.32
N PHE A 223 -6.28 -1.80 5.49
CA PHE A 223 -7.39 -0.87 5.70
C PHE A 223 -6.95 0.47 6.30
N ASP A 224 -5.78 0.53 6.95
CA ASP A 224 -5.25 1.75 7.56
C ASP A 224 -3.80 1.99 7.12
N LYS A 225 -3.63 2.94 6.20
CA LYS A 225 -2.33 3.34 5.67
C LYS A 225 -1.40 3.90 6.76
N HIS A 226 -1.94 4.65 7.72
CA HIS A 226 -1.14 5.29 8.75
C HIS A 226 -0.55 4.26 9.70
N GLU A 227 -1.40 3.37 10.23
CA GLU A 227 -0.99 2.27 11.09
C GLU A 227 -0.02 1.33 10.36
N CYS A 228 -0.32 0.98 9.10
CA CYS A 228 0.58 0.15 8.28
C CYS A 228 1.98 0.78 8.15
N CYS A 229 2.07 2.07 7.80
CA CYS A 229 3.35 2.76 7.72
C CYS A 229 4.05 2.86 9.08
N MET A 230 3.32 3.06 10.18
CA MET A 230 3.91 3.05 11.51
C MET A 230 4.55 1.70 11.83
N GLN A 231 3.82 0.60 11.63
CA GLN A 231 4.31 -0.76 11.90
C GLN A 231 5.48 -1.14 10.99
N ILE A 232 5.48 -0.72 9.71
CA ILE A 232 6.63 -0.90 8.81
C ILE A 232 7.90 -0.27 9.43
N ASN A 233 7.79 0.94 9.99
CA ASN A 233 8.94 1.63 10.58
C ASN A 233 9.45 1.01 11.89
N CYS A 234 8.68 0.12 12.53
CA CYS A 234 9.16 -0.64 13.68
C CYS A 234 10.15 -1.74 13.29
N TYR A 235 10.13 -2.20 12.03
CA TYR A 235 10.95 -3.33 11.56
C TYR A 235 11.91 -2.97 10.43
N PHE A 236 11.51 -2.10 9.50
CA PHE A 236 12.27 -1.78 8.29
C PHE A 236 13.01 -0.44 8.41
N ASP A 237 14.26 -0.42 7.96
CA ASP A 237 15.17 0.70 7.90
C ASP A 237 15.88 0.79 6.54
N GLU A 238 16.77 1.77 6.38
CA GLU A 238 17.51 2.06 5.14
C GLU A 238 18.20 0.85 4.49
N ASN A 239 18.48 -0.19 5.25
CA ASN A 239 19.25 -1.32 4.74
C ASN A 239 18.41 -2.56 4.39
N ASN A 240 17.12 -2.58 4.72
CA ASN A 240 16.19 -3.64 4.31
C ASN A 240 14.94 -3.06 3.61
N TYR A 241 14.98 -1.80 3.20
CA TYR A 241 13.95 -1.21 2.34
C TYR A 241 13.83 -1.90 0.98
N HIS A 242 14.89 -2.53 0.47
CA HIS A 242 14.83 -3.30 -0.76
C HIS A 242 13.85 -4.48 -0.62
N GLU A 243 13.99 -5.26 0.44
CA GLU A 243 13.08 -6.36 0.78
C GLU A 243 11.66 -5.86 1.08
N LEU A 244 11.51 -4.70 1.72
CA LEU A 244 10.22 -4.06 1.93
C LEU A 244 9.49 -3.77 0.61
N ILE A 245 10.19 -3.17 -0.37
CA ILE A 245 9.63 -2.85 -1.68
C ILE A 245 9.15 -4.14 -2.38
N ILE A 246 9.98 -5.18 -2.39
CA ILE A 246 9.64 -6.48 -2.98
C ILE A 246 8.42 -7.09 -2.26
N GLY A 247 8.34 -7.01 -0.93
CA GLY A 247 7.21 -7.52 -0.16
C GLY A 247 5.91 -6.82 -0.49
N ILE A 248 5.93 -5.48 -0.62
CA ILE A 248 4.76 -4.69 -1.02
C ILE A 248 4.31 -5.05 -2.45
N LEU A 249 5.25 -5.19 -3.38
CA LEU A 249 4.93 -5.57 -4.77
C LEU A 249 4.40 -7.02 -4.84
N SER A 250 4.93 -7.91 -4.02
CA SER A 250 4.46 -9.29 -3.91
C SER A 250 3.02 -9.36 -3.38
N ALA A 251 2.69 -8.54 -2.37
CA ALA A 251 1.32 -8.41 -1.86
C ALA A 251 0.37 -7.88 -2.95
N ARG A 252 0.82 -6.89 -3.74
CA ARG A 252 0.06 -6.34 -4.86
C ARG A 252 -0.22 -7.38 -5.95
N GLU A 253 0.75 -8.23 -6.28
CA GLU A 253 0.53 -9.31 -7.25
C GLU A 253 -0.49 -10.34 -6.75
N ALA A 254 -0.49 -10.62 -5.44
CA ALA A 254 -1.44 -11.55 -4.83
C ALA A 254 -2.85 -10.94 -4.67
N THR A 255 -2.95 -9.63 -4.46
CA THR A 255 -4.21 -8.91 -4.21
C THR A 255 -4.33 -7.65 -5.09
N PRO A 256 -4.49 -7.81 -6.42
CA PRO A 256 -4.46 -6.68 -7.36
C PRO A 256 -5.57 -5.65 -7.13
N ASP A 257 -6.70 -6.06 -6.54
CA ASP A 257 -7.83 -5.16 -6.23
C ASP A 257 -7.45 -4.09 -5.18
N ASN A 258 -6.51 -4.40 -4.29
CA ASN A 258 -5.98 -3.47 -3.27
C ASN A 258 -4.84 -2.59 -3.80
N SER A 259 -4.63 -2.55 -5.11
CA SER A 259 -3.53 -1.81 -5.72
C SER A 259 -3.51 -0.32 -5.37
N ILE A 260 -4.64 0.32 -5.08
CA ILE A 260 -4.66 1.73 -4.64
C ILE A 260 -3.97 1.89 -3.28
N PHE A 261 -4.25 1.00 -2.33
CA PHE A 261 -3.63 1.01 -1.00
C PHE A 261 -2.10 0.91 -1.10
N PHE A 262 -1.60 -0.06 -1.89
CA PHE A 262 -0.15 -0.27 -2.05
C PHE A 262 0.56 0.94 -2.69
N ARG A 263 -0.10 1.66 -3.63
CA ARG A 263 0.46 2.92 -4.16
C ARG A 263 0.68 3.93 -3.04
N PHE A 264 -0.33 4.13 -2.20
CA PHE A 264 -0.26 5.11 -1.12
C PHE A 264 0.71 4.72 -0.01
N VAL A 265 0.89 3.43 0.27
CA VAL A 265 1.94 2.95 1.18
C VAL A 265 3.32 3.29 0.62
N LEU A 266 3.65 2.88 -0.62
CA LEU A 266 4.94 3.20 -1.24
C LEU A 266 5.22 4.70 -1.29
N VAL A 267 4.23 5.50 -1.67
CA VAL A 267 4.36 6.97 -1.68
C VAL A 267 4.62 7.47 -0.27
N SER A 268 3.84 7.05 0.72
CA SER A 268 4.00 7.50 2.12
C SER A 268 5.35 7.12 2.70
N LEU A 269 5.97 6.02 2.25
CA LEU A 269 7.30 5.62 2.68
C LEU A 269 8.41 6.53 2.13
N GLY A 270 8.17 7.23 1.02
CA GLY A 270 9.10 8.22 0.43
C GLY A 270 9.48 9.37 1.34
N LYS A 271 8.74 9.54 2.44
CA LYS A 271 8.97 10.49 3.51
C LYS A 271 10.13 10.09 4.43
N HIS A 272 10.53 8.82 4.43
CA HIS A 272 11.63 8.31 5.26
C HIS A 272 12.96 8.45 4.54
N ARG A 273 14.00 8.86 5.29
CA ARG A 273 15.35 9.02 4.78
C ARG A 273 15.81 7.71 4.13
N GLY A 274 16.45 7.79 2.97
CA GLY A 274 17.00 6.64 2.24
C GLY A 274 15.99 5.79 1.46
N PHE A 275 14.68 5.85 1.78
CA PHE A 275 13.69 5.02 1.08
C PHE A 275 13.60 5.32 -0.41
N LEU A 276 13.51 6.59 -0.82
CA LEU A 276 13.43 6.96 -2.24
C LEU A 276 14.68 6.55 -3.00
N SER A 277 15.88 6.75 -2.42
CA SER A 277 17.13 6.27 -3.00
C SER A 277 17.11 4.76 -3.27
N VAL A 278 16.67 3.94 -2.31
CA VAL A 278 16.55 2.49 -2.48
C VAL A 278 15.49 2.14 -3.53
N PHE A 279 14.33 2.80 -3.48
CA PHE A 279 13.26 2.60 -4.45
C PHE A 279 13.69 2.92 -5.88
N TYR A 280 14.43 4.00 -6.09
CA TYR A 280 14.95 4.37 -7.40
C TYR A 280 16.01 3.39 -7.91
N LYS A 281 16.91 2.92 -7.04
CA LYS A 281 17.85 1.84 -7.38
C LYS A 281 17.13 0.56 -7.78
N PHE A 282 16.10 0.20 -7.04
CA PHE A 282 15.25 -0.95 -7.37
C PHE A 282 14.62 -0.78 -8.75
N LEU A 283 14.04 0.38 -9.06
CA LEU A 283 13.43 0.67 -10.37
C LEU A 283 14.40 0.62 -11.55
N LEU A 284 15.71 0.82 -11.34
CA LEU A 284 16.72 0.64 -12.38
C LEU A 284 16.92 -0.84 -12.75
N SER A 285 16.60 -1.76 -11.84
CA SER A 285 16.81 -3.21 -12.02
C SER A 285 15.59 -3.96 -12.55
N ILE A 286 14.43 -3.29 -12.64
CA ILE A 286 13.18 -3.93 -13.05
C ILE A 286 12.48 -3.17 -14.18
N ASN A 287 11.67 -3.90 -14.96
CA ASN A 287 10.81 -3.27 -15.96
C ASN A 287 9.66 -2.53 -15.26
N LYS A 288 9.60 -1.22 -15.49
CA LYS A 288 8.49 -0.39 -15.01
C LYS A 288 7.20 -0.82 -15.69
N ASN A 289 6.13 -0.84 -14.92
CA ASN A 289 4.79 -1.15 -15.40
C ASN A 289 3.83 -0.02 -15.00
N LYS A 290 2.57 -0.10 -15.45
CA LYS A 290 1.53 0.90 -15.16
C LYS A 290 1.40 1.20 -13.65
N PHE A 291 1.55 0.20 -12.78
CA PHE A 291 1.47 0.41 -11.33
C PHE A 291 2.63 1.29 -10.83
N LEU A 292 3.87 0.97 -11.22
CA LEU A 292 5.05 1.73 -10.82
C LEU A 292 5.07 3.14 -11.41
N TYR A 293 4.58 3.32 -12.64
CA TYR A 293 4.38 4.66 -13.20
C TYR A 293 3.38 5.48 -12.37
N SER A 294 2.26 4.89 -11.92
CA SER A 294 1.33 5.60 -11.03
C SER A 294 2.00 5.96 -9.69
N VAL A 295 2.84 5.08 -9.13
CA VAL A 295 3.58 5.37 -7.89
C VAL A 295 4.54 6.54 -8.10
N LEU A 296 5.31 6.54 -9.19
CA LEU A 296 6.24 7.64 -9.52
C LEU A 296 5.51 8.96 -9.75
N ALA A 297 4.37 8.95 -10.44
CA ALA A 297 3.55 10.13 -10.62
C ALA A 297 3.05 10.71 -9.29
N LEU A 298 2.60 9.84 -8.38
CA LEU A 298 2.18 10.26 -7.03
C LEU A 298 3.35 10.74 -6.16
N ILE A 299 4.54 10.15 -6.30
CA ILE A 299 5.78 10.64 -5.65
C ILE A 299 6.10 12.05 -6.13
N TYR A 300 6.04 12.31 -7.45
CA TYR A 300 6.22 13.66 -7.97
C TYR A 300 5.21 14.63 -7.37
N GLU A 301 3.92 14.28 -7.40
CA GLU A 301 2.87 15.16 -6.88
C GLU A 301 3.02 15.43 -5.39
N THR A 302 3.45 14.43 -4.62
CA THR A 302 3.58 14.53 -3.16
C THR A 302 4.84 15.29 -2.74
N TYR A 303 5.96 15.07 -3.44
CA TYR A 303 7.28 15.49 -2.97
C TYR A 303 7.97 16.52 -3.86
N TYR A 304 7.74 16.52 -5.17
CA TYR A 304 8.52 17.37 -6.10
C TYR A 304 7.70 18.52 -6.70
N ALA A 305 6.38 18.36 -6.81
CA ALA A 305 5.49 19.40 -7.33
C ALA A 305 5.19 20.50 -6.31
N VAL A 306 5.23 20.19 -5.01
CA VAL A 306 4.80 21.11 -3.94
C VAL A 306 5.97 21.98 -3.47
N PRO A 307 5.86 23.32 -3.55
CA PRO A 307 6.86 24.23 -3.00
C PRO A 307 7.11 23.94 -1.51
N PRO A 308 8.34 24.04 -1.01
CA PRO A 308 8.68 23.68 0.38
C PRO A 308 7.81 24.32 1.47
N LYS A 309 7.25 25.51 1.20
CA LYS A 309 6.41 26.27 2.15
C LYS A 309 4.97 25.75 2.30
N ASN A 310 4.49 24.92 1.37
CA ASN A 310 3.08 24.49 1.30
C ASN A 310 2.92 22.99 1.54
N GLN A 311 3.92 22.33 2.12
CA GLN A 311 3.90 20.88 2.29
C GLN A 311 3.13 20.47 3.55
N SER A 312 2.21 19.51 3.38
CA SER A 312 1.50 18.84 4.48
C SER A 312 2.39 17.86 5.26
N TYR A 313 3.55 17.51 4.70
CA TYR A 313 4.56 16.67 5.34
C TYR A 313 5.85 17.48 5.53
N THR A 314 6.22 17.73 6.78
CA THR A 314 7.53 18.30 7.12
C THR A 314 8.21 17.38 8.13
N SER A 315 9.20 16.61 7.67
CA SER A 315 10.17 15.99 8.57
C SER A 315 11.31 16.96 8.79
N TYR A 316 11.67 17.15 10.06
CA TYR A 316 12.84 17.94 10.45
C TYR A 316 14.16 17.35 9.93
N HIS A 317 14.19 16.05 9.62
CA HIS A 317 15.43 15.33 9.34
C HIS A 317 15.66 15.01 7.86
N TYR A 318 14.64 15.11 7.01
CA TYR A 318 14.76 14.76 5.60
C TYR A 318 13.63 15.41 4.78
N GLN A 319 14.03 16.01 3.66
CA GLN A 319 13.17 16.78 2.76
C GLN A 319 13.47 16.35 1.31
N PRO A 320 12.72 15.39 0.75
CA PRO A 320 12.95 14.88 -0.62
C PRO A 320 13.05 15.98 -1.68
N GLN A 321 12.25 17.03 -1.54
CA GLN A 321 12.20 18.18 -2.46
C GLN A 321 13.48 19.01 -2.54
N LEU A 322 14.36 18.88 -1.54
CA LEU A 322 15.65 19.58 -1.52
C LEU A 322 16.81 18.67 -1.91
N ASN A 323 16.55 17.38 -2.17
CA ASN A 323 17.58 16.42 -2.52
C ASN A 323 17.77 16.36 -4.05
N GLU A 324 18.64 17.22 -4.56
CA GLU A 324 18.92 17.34 -6.01
C GLU A 324 19.31 16.00 -6.65
N ALA A 325 20.12 15.17 -5.96
CA ALA A 325 20.54 13.87 -6.48
C ALA A 325 19.36 12.88 -6.67
N GLU A 326 18.40 12.89 -5.76
CA GLU A 326 17.19 12.06 -5.88
C GLU A 326 16.24 12.61 -6.95
N ILE A 327 16.12 13.93 -7.07
CA ILE A 327 15.33 14.59 -8.12
C ILE A 327 15.91 14.28 -9.50
N ASP A 328 17.23 14.35 -9.66
CA ASP A 328 17.90 14.04 -10.93
C ASP A 328 17.73 12.56 -11.30
N THR A 329 17.86 11.67 -10.31
CA THR A 329 17.57 10.25 -10.50
C THR A 329 16.12 10.03 -10.92
N PHE A 330 15.16 10.69 -10.28
CA PHE A 330 13.75 10.62 -10.67
C PHE A 330 13.52 11.11 -12.10
N LYS A 331 14.11 12.24 -12.49
CA LYS A 331 13.98 12.79 -13.84
C LYS A 331 14.49 11.83 -14.91
N SER A 332 15.54 11.05 -14.61
CA SER A 332 16.04 10.01 -15.52
C SER A 332 15.02 8.91 -15.83
N PHE A 333 13.96 8.77 -15.02
CA PHE A 333 12.91 7.79 -15.24
C PHE A 333 11.76 8.27 -16.11
N ILE A 334 11.72 9.56 -16.47
CA ILE A 334 10.62 10.16 -17.23
C ILE A 334 10.76 9.78 -18.70
N ASP A 335 10.06 8.71 -19.06
CA ASP A 335 9.70 8.36 -20.42
C ASP A 335 8.28 8.86 -20.75
N GLU A 336 7.82 8.65 -21.99
CA GLU A 336 6.47 9.05 -22.40
C GLU A 336 5.37 8.38 -21.56
N SER A 337 5.57 7.14 -21.12
CA SER A 337 4.57 6.42 -20.31
C SER A 337 4.43 7.03 -18.91
N LEU A 338 5.54 7.37 -18.27
CA LEU A 338 5.53 8.08 -16.99
C LEU A 338 4.97 9.50 -17.17
N ALA A 339 5.34 10.22 -18.22
CA ALA A 339 4.82 11.56 -18.49
C ALA A 339 3.29 11.57 -18.66
N ILE A 340 2.74 10.62 -19.44
CA ILE A 340 1.28 10.44 -19.58
C ILE A 340 0.62 10.19 -18.22
N GLU A 341 1.24 9.38 -17.37
CA GLU A 341 0.69 9.10 -16.04
C GLU A 341 0.77 10.31 -15.11
N MET A 342 1.86 11.09 -15.13
CA MET A 342 2.00 12.34 -14.37
C MET A 342 0.96 13.39 -14.77
N ILE A 343 0.66 13.53 -16.07
CA ILE A 343 -0.35 14.46 -16.60
C ILE A 343 -1.74 14.21 -16.00
N LYS A 344 -2.06 12.97 -15.59
CA LYS A 344 -3.37 12.62 -15.02
C LYS A 344 -3.58 13.17 -13.61
N TYR A 345 -2.51 13.27 -12.82
CA TYR A 345 -2.58 13.56 -11.39
C TYR A 345 -2.14 14.98 -11.06
N SER A 346 -1.27 15.57 -11.87
CA SER A 346 -0.55 16.77 -11.51
C SER A 346 -1.12 18.05 -12.09
N ASN A 347 -0.83 19.15 -11.39
CA ASN A 347 -1.02 20.48 -11.95
C ASN A 347 -0.08 20.68 -13.15
N LEU A 348 -0.68 20.92 -14.32
CA LEU A 348 0.02 21.01 -15.59
C LEU A 348 1.06 22.14 -15.64
N GLN A 349 0.83 23.24 -14.93
CA GLN A 349 1.77 24.37 -14.89
C GLN A 349 3.07 23.99 -14.19
N PHE A 350 2.99 23.30 -13.04
CA PHE A 350 4.18 22.84 -12.32
C PHE A 350 4.87 21.70 -13.09
N LEU A 351 4.07 20.77 -13.63
CA LEU A 351 4.57 19.63 -14.38
C LEU A 351 5.37 20.06 -15.62
N ARG A 352 4.92 21.09 -16.34
CA ARG A 352 5.61 21.61 -17.53
C ARG A 352 7.06 22.01 -17.25
N ASN A 353 7.33 22.58 -16.08
CA ASN A 353 8.69 23.00 -15.69
C ASN A 353 9.57 21.84 -15.22
N PHE A 354 8.98 20.66 -14.99
CA PHE A 354 9.66 19.49 -14.47
C PHE A 354 9.91 18.42 -15.55
N LEU A 355 9.03 18.34 -16.55
CA LEU A 355 9.13 17.37 -17.64
C LEU A 355 10.35 17.65 -18.54
N PRO A 356 10.96 16.60 -19.10
CA PRO A 356 11.90 16.71 -20.21
C PRO A 356 11.24 17.33 -21.46
N GLU A 357 12.01 18.09 -22.25
CA GLU A 357 11.51 18.78 -23.44
C GLU A 357 10.88 17.83 -24.47
N ASN A 358 11.43 16.61 -24.61
CA ASN A 358 10.91 15.59 -25.52
C ASN A 358 9.50 15.11 -25.13
N CYS A 359 9.02 15.36 -23.91
CA CYS A 359 7.67 15.01 -23.47
C CYS A 359 6.68 16.19 -23.58
N PHE A 360 7.10 17.39 -23.97
CA PHE A 360 6.22 18.56 -24.02
C PHE A 360 5.04 18.40 -25.00
N HIS A 361 5.22 17.61 -26.05
CA HIS A 361 4.17 17.31 -27.04
C HIS A 361 2.98 16.52 -26.43
N LEU A 362 3.15 15.90 -25.26
CA LEU A 362 2.10 15.18 -24.54
C LEU A 362 1.21 16.11 -23.72
N MET A 363 1.68 17.34 -23.43
CA MET A 363 0.93 18.28 -22.60
C MET A 363 -0.33 18.75 -23.35
N PRO A 364 -1.51 18.70 -22.72
CA PRO A 364 -2.71 19.19 -23.37
C PRO A 364 -2.62 20.70 -23.55
N GLU A 365 -2.94 21.18 -24.75
CA GLU A 365 -3.03 22.61 -25.01
C GLU A 365 -4.28 23.19 -24.34
N GLU A 366 -4.11 24.30 -23.61
CA GLU A 366 -5.25 25.08 -23.15
C GLU A 366 -5.91 25.74 -24.35
N LYS A 367 -7.05 25.18 -24.76
CA LYS A 367 -7.90 25.78 -25.79
C LYS A 367 -8.85 26.76 -25.11
N ASN A 368 -8.88 28.00 -25.59
CA ASN A 368 -9.93 28.95 -25.24
C ASN A 368 -10.86 29.10 -26.44
N PHE A 369 -12.13 28.76 -26.26
CA PHE A 369 -13.14 28.87 -27.30
C PHE A 369 -13.95 30.14 -27.08
N GLU A 370 -13.62 31.18 -27.83
CA GLU A 370 -14.44 32.39 -27.86
C GLU A 370 -15.68 32.19 -28.74
N ASN A 371 -16.74 32.95 -28.47
CA ASN A 371 -17.88 33.09 -29.37
C ASN A 371 -18.66 31.80 -29.69
N ILE A 372 -18.74 30.87 -28.75
CA ILE A 372 -19.50 29.60 -28.89
C ILE A 372 -20.98 29.89 -29.20
N ARG A 373 -21.46 29.48 -30.38
CA ARG A 373 -22.81 29.80 -30.86
C ARG A 373 -23.88 29.06 -30.07
N LEU A 374 -23.61 27.78 -29.80
CA LEU A 374 -24.52 26.92 -29.04
C LEU A 374 -24.71 27.43 -27.60
N LYS A 375 -23.72 28.13 -27.03
CA LYS A 375 -23.85 28.75 -25.70
C LYS A 375 -24.88 29.86 -25.71
N ARG A 376 -24.77 30.78 -26.67
CA ARG A 376 -25.74 31.86 -26.85
C ARG A 376 -27.15 31.32 -27.07
N MET A 377 -27.29 30.30 -27.91
CA MET A 377 -28.59 29.65 -28.16
C MET A 377 -29.17 28.97 -26.91
N ALA A 378 -28.33 28.36 -26.07
CA ALA A 378 -28.77 27.77 -24.81
C ALA A 378 -29.20 28.85 -23.79
N ASP A 379 -28.42 29.94 -23.68
CA ASP A 379 -28.68 31.03 -22.75
C ASP A 379 -29.96 31.82 -23.15
N ASP A 380 -30.26 31.92 -24.44
CA ASP A 380 -31.43 32.62 -25.01
C ASP A 380 -32.67 31.70 -25.19
N ASP A 381 -32.58 30.41 -24.79
CA ASP A 381 -33.60 29.37 -25.00
C ASP A 381 -34.06 29.21 -26.48
N ASP A 382 -33.17 29.51 -27.43
CA ASP A 382 -33.43 29.42 -28.88
C ASP A 382 -33.17 28.02 -29.44
N MET A 383 -33.96 27.06 -28.99
CA MET A 383 -33.86 25.66 -29.42
C MET A 383 -34.24 25.46 -30.89
N GLU A 384 -35.00 26.37 -31.49
CA GLU A 384 -35.35 26.33 -32.91
C GLU A 384 -34.16 26.62 -33.82
N SER A 385 -33.25 27.51 -33.40
CA SER A 385 -31.98 27.71 -34.11
C SER A 385 -31.03 26.52 -34.00
N VAL A 386 -31.05 25.79 -32.88
CA VAL A 386 -30.26 24.56 -32.72
C VAL A 386 -30.72 23.48 -33.70
N LYS A 387 -32.04 23.31 -33.90
CA LYS A 387 -32.59 22.34 -34.88
C LYS A 387 -32.18 22.61 -36.34
N LYS A 388 -31.87 23.86 -36.67
CA LYS A 388 -31.45 24.28 -38.02
C LYS A 388 -29.95 24.10 -38.26
N MET A 389 -29.18 23.74 -37.23
CA MET A 389 -27.75 23.52 -37.32
C MET A 389 -27.44 22.19 -38.01
N SER A 390 -26.38 22.14 -38.83
CA SER A 390 -25.88 20.86 -39.34
C SER A 390 -25.37 19.99 -38.19
N LYS A 391 -25.51 18.66 -38.29
CA LYS A 391 -25.05 17.74 -37.23
C LYS A 391 -23.57 17.92 -36.87
N ASN A 392 -22.70 18.10 -37.86
CA ASN A 392 -21.27 18.32 -37.61
C ASN A 392 -20.99 19.65 -36.90
N ASP A 393 -21.66 20.75 -37.30
CA ASP A 393 -21.53 22.04 -36.60
C ASP A 393 -22.08 21.93 -35.18
N PHE A 394 -23.19 21.22 -34.97
CA PHE A 394 -23.71 20.94 -33.64
C PHE A 394 -22.69 20.18 -32.79
N PHE A 395 -22.09 19.09 -33.29
CA PHE A 395 -21.08 18.32 -32.56
C PHE A 395 -19.84 19.17 -32.23
N GLU A 396 -19.39 20.00 -33.16
CA GLU A 396 -18.25 20.89 -32.95
C GLU A 396 -18.56 21.95 -31.87
N GLN A 397 -19.71 22.61 -31.96
CA GLN A 397 -20.13 23.61 -30.97
C GLN A 397 -20.41 22.95 -29.60
N PHE A 398 -20.96 21.73 -29.59
CA PHE A 398 -21.19 20.95 -28.38
C PHE A 398 -19.87 20.61 -27.68
N CYS A 399 -18.87 20.15 -28.42
CA CYS A 399 -17.55 19.84 -27.84
C CYS A 399 -16.85 21.11 -27.33
N LYS A 400 -17.07 22.27 -27.96
CA LYS A 400 -16.55 23.57 -27.50
C LYS A 400 -17.25 24.07 -26.23
N ILE A 401 -18.58 23.98 -26.15
CA ILE A 401 -19.34 24.46 -24.98
C ILE A 401 -19.15 23.56 -23.75
N SER A 402 -18.97 22.26 -23.97
CA SER A 402 -18.71 21.29 -22.91
C SER A 402 -17.29 21.34 -22.35
N TYR A 403 -16.39 22.06 -23.00
CA TYR A 403 -15.07 22.39 -22.48
C TYR A 403 -15.21 23.37 -21.29
N PRO A 404 -14.54 23.19 -20.12
CA PRO A 404 -13.28 22.47 -19.95
C PRO A 404 -13.33 21.18 -19.13
N SER A 405 -14.48 20.80 -18.55
CA SER A 405 -14.54 19.74 -17.52
C SER A 405 -15.63 18.70 -17.74
N VAL A 406 -15.46 17.53 -17.12
CA VAL A 406 -16.43 16.43 -17.19
C VAL A 406 -17.83 16.89 -16.79
N SER A 407 -17.95 17.72 -15.75
CA SER A 407 -19.24 18.24 -15.30
C SER A 407 -19.92 19.13 -16.35
N HIS A 408 -19.17 20.01 -17.04
CA HIS A 408 -19.73 20.84 -18.11
C HIS A 408 -20.25 19.96 -19.26
N PHE A 409 -19.48 18.94 -19.64
CA PHE A 409 -19.92 17.97 -20.64
C PHE A 409 -21.21 17.28 -20.27
N LEU A 410 -21.34 16.80 -19.03
CA LEU A 410 -22.54 16.11 -18.58
C LEU A 410 -23.77 17.03 -18.54
N ILE A 411 -23.62 18.27 -18.09
CA ILE A 411 -24.72 19.27 -18.06
C ILE A 411 -25.24 19.54 -19.48
N TYR A 412 -24.34 19.80 -20.43
CA TYR A 412 -24.76 20.07 -21.80
C TYR A 412 -25.26 18.81 -22.51
N LEU A 413 -24.71 17.63 -22.19
CA LEU A 413 -25.24 16.38 -22.71
C LEU A 413 -26.68 16.16 -22.28
N GLU A 414 -27.03 16.49 -21.04
CA GLU A 414 -28.41 16.45 -20.54
C GLU A 414 -29.29 17.49 -21.23
N THR A 415 -28.81 18.73 -21.33
CA THR A 415 -29.54 19.84 -21.99
C THR A 415 -29.88 19.51 -23.44
N PHE A 416 -28.94 18.88 -24.16
CA PHE A 416 -29.09 18.53 -25.57
C PHE A 416 -29.35 17.04 -25.81
N ALA A 417 -29.83 16.29 -24.82
CA ALA A 417 -29.95 14.83 -24.90
C ALA A 417 -30.76 14.35 -26.12
N ILE A 418 -31.81 15.09 -26.50
CA ILE A 418 -32.65 14.78 -27.66
C ILE A 418 -31.85 14.80 -28.99
N TYR A 419 -30.79 15.60 -29.06
CA TYR A 419 -29.94 15.73 -30.26
C TYR A 419 -28.91 14.60 -30.38
N PHE A 420 -28.75 13.79 -29.33
CA PHE A 420 -27.84 12.64 -29.26
C PHE A 420 -28.51 11.29 -29.53
N ASN A 421 -29.70 11.28 -30.16
CA ASN A 421 -30.20 10.10 -30.85
C ASN A 421 -29.48 9.97 -32.21
N LEU A 422 -28.37 9.21 -32.23
CA LEU A 422 -27.42 9.16 -33.34
C LEU A 422 -27.43 7.79 -34.02
N SER A 423 -27.45 7.79 -35.36
CA SER A 423 -27.06 6.64 -36.16
C SER A 423 -25.57 6.31 -35.98
N GLN A 424 -25.13 5.09 -36.33
CA GLN A 424 -23.72 4.71 -36.19
C GLN A 424 -22.76 5.61 -36.99
N GLU A 425 -23.16 6.10 -38.17
CA GLU A 425 -22.36 7.07 -38.94
C GLU A 425 -22.21 8.41 -38.20
N GLU A 426 -23.29 8.90 -37.59
CA GLU A 426 -23.27 10.12 -36.77
C GLU A 426 -22.46 9.94 -35.48
N GLN A 427 -22.51 8.76 -34.85
CA GLN A 427 -21.68 8.43 -33.70
C GLN A 427 -20.19 8.50 -34.06
N ARG A 428 -19.78 7.93 -35.21
CA ARG A 428 -18.39 8.02 -35.72
C ARG A 428 -17.99 9.47 -36.00
N ALA A 429 -18.88 10.24 -36.63
CA ALA A 429 -18.64 11.66 -36.90
C ALA A 429 -18.44 12.46 -35.60
N PHE A 430 -19.30 12.25 -34.61
CA PHE A 430 -19.17 12.85 -33.29
C PHE A 430 -17.85 12.47 -32.60
N LEU A 431 -17.48 11.18 -32.57
CA LEU A 431 -16.25 10.71 -31.93
C LEU A 431 -14.99 11.29 -32.59
N ASN A 432 -14.97 11.42 -33.92
CA ASN A 432 -13.88 12.08 -34.64
C ASN A 432 -13.71 13.53 -34.20
N ILE A 433 -14.80 14.29 -34.16
CA ILE A 433 -14.80 15.70 -33.73
C ILE A 433 -14.42 15.82 -32.25
N PHE A 434 -14.98 14.96 -31.40
CA PHE A 434 -14.72 14.92 -29.97
C PHE A 434 -13.25 14.66 -29.66
N TYR A 435 -12.64 13.69 -30.35
CA TYR A 435 -11.21 13.38 -30.19
C TYR A 435 -10.32 14.52 -30.68
N GLN A 436 -10.61 15.10 -31.85
CA GLN A 436 -9.83 16.23 -32.38
C GLN A 436 -9.83 17.45 -31.43
N ILE A 437 -11.00 17.77 -30.84
CA ILE A 437 -11.12 18.90 -29.93
C ILE A 437 -10.41 18.61 -28.60
N ASN A 438 -10.48 17.37 -28.09
CA ASN A 438 -9.97 16.99 -26.78
C ASN A 438 -8.69 16.14 -26.83
N GLU A 439 -7.93 16.26 -27.92
CA GLU A 439 -6.67 15.55 -28.11
C GLU A 439 -5.73 15.76 -26.90
N ASN A 440 -5.01 14.71 -26.52
CA ASN A 440 -4.09 14.66 -25.37
C ASN A 440 -4.72 14.90 -23.99
N LYS A 441 -6.06 15.05 -23.88
CA LYS A 441 -6.77 15.05 -22.60
C LYS A 441 -7.19 13.64 -22.17
N PHE A 442 -6.23 12.74 -22.02
CA PHE A 442 -6.46 11.30 -21.80
C PHE A 442 -7.47 11.00 -20.68
N SER A 443 -7.32 11.61 -19.50
CA SER A 443 -8.24 11.39 -18.38
C SER A 443 -9.67 11.86 -18.68
N TYR A 444 -9.82 12.99 -19.39
CA TYR A 444 -11.12 13.51 -19.80
C TYR A 444 -11.77 12.60 -20.84
N LEU A 445 -11.02 12.20 -21.88
CA LEU A 445 -11.48 11.27 -22.91
C LEU A 445 -11.96 9.96 -22.29
N GLU A 446 -11.18 9.37 -21.37
CA GLU A 446 -11.54 8.12 -20.69
C GLU A 446 -12.83 8.25 -19.87
N HIS A 447 -12.96 9.31 -19.08
CA HIS A 447 -14.14 9.53 -18.24
C HIS A 447 -15.40 9.79 -19.06
N ILE A 448 -15.28 10.65 -20.08
CA ILE A 448 -16.40 10.95 -20.97
C ILE A 448 -16.78 9.73 -21.82
N GLY A 449 -15.80 8.99 -22.36
CA GLY A 449 -16.03 7.75 -23.09
C GLY A 449 -16.88 6.75 -22.29
N LYS A 450 -16.50 6.50 -21.03
CA LYS A 450 -17.29 5.63 -20.12
C LYS A 450 -18.73 6.14 -19.93
N LYS A 451 -18.94 7.46 -19.85
CA LYS A 451 -20.26 8.06 -19.70
C LYS A 451 -21.09 7.98 -20.99
N LEU A 452 -20.47 8.17 -22.15
CA LEU A 452 -21.11 8.03 -23.46
C LEU A 452 -21.66 6.61 -23.67
N LEU A 453 -20.90 5.58 -23.28
CA LEU A 453 -21.38 4.19 -23.26
C LEU A 453 -22.50 3.97 -22.24
N LEU A 454 -22.31 4.45 -21.00
CA LEU A 454 -23.29 4.28 -19.92
C LEU A 454 -24.66 4.89 -20.26
N PHE A 455 -24.66 6.06 -20.91
CA PHE A 455 -25.87 6.76 -21.34
C PHE A 455 -26.37 6.33 -22.72
N LYS A 456 -25.73 5.33 -23.34
CA LYS A 456 -26.08 4.81 -24.67
C LYS A 456 -26.11 5.89 -25.76
N VAL A 457 -25.23 6.89 -25.64
CA VAL A 457 -24.99 7.88 -26.69
C VAL A 457 -24.16 7.26 -27.80
N ILE A 458 -23.26 6.34 -27.43
CA ILE A 458 -22.40 5.57 -28.33
C ILE A 458 -22.65 4.09 -28.07
N ASP A 459 -22.80 3.33 -29.15
CA ASP A 459 -22.93 1.87 -29.09
C ASP A 459 -21.56 1.22 -28.90
N GLN A 460 -21.52 0.09 -28.19
CA GLN A 460 -20.27 -0.66 -27.95
C GLN A 460 -19.54 -0.99 -29.26
N SER A 461 -20.27 -1.40 -30.30
CA SER A 461 -19.68 -1.75 -31.59
C SER A 461 -18.97 -0.58 -32.27
N VAL A 462 -19.42 0.66 -32.03
CA VAL A 462 -18.75 1.86 -32.55
C VAL A 462 -17.59 2.23 -31.63
N ALA A 463 -17.75 2.13 -30.30
CA ALA A 463 -16.70 2.45 -29.34
C ALA A 463 -15.43 1.60 -29.53
N ASP A 464 -15.58 0.32 -29.90
CA ASP A 464 -14.46 -0.60 -30.17
C ASP A 464 -13.57 -0.12 -31.34
N GLU A 465 -14.08 0.73 -32.24
CA GLU A 465 -13.30 1.34 -33.34
C GLU A 465 -12.41 2.51 -32.85
N TYR A 466 -12.61 3.01 -31.62
CA TYR A 466 -11.97 4.20 -31.06
C TYR A 466 -11.20 3.91 -29.75
N PRO A 467 -10.17 3.05 -29.78
CA PRO A 467 -9.45 2.67 -28.56
C PRO A 467 -8.86 3.86 -27.81
N LYS A 468 -8.47 4.94 -28.50
CA LYS A 468 -7.92 6.15 -27.87
C LYS A 468 -8.89 6.93 -26.98
N ILE A 469 -10.20 6.65 -27.07
CA ILE A 469 -11.25 7.28 -26.26
C ILE A 469 -11.72 6.31 -25.17
N PHE A 470 -11.81 5.02 -25.48
CA PHE A 470 -12.48 4.02 -24.63
C PHE A 470 -11.54 3.00 -23.95
N HIS A 471 -10.24 2.98 -24.26
CA HIS A 471 -9.23 2.07 -23.72
C HIS A 471 -7.94 2.80 -23.32
#